data_AF-A0A935WXB5-F1
#
_entry.id   AF-A0A935WXB5-F1
#
_cell.length_a   1.000
_cell.length_b   1.000
_cell.length_c   1.000
_cell.angle_alpha   90.00
_cell.angle_beta   90.00
_cell.angle_gamma   90.00
#
_symmetry.space_group_name_H-M   'P 1'
#
loop_
_entity.id
_entity.type
_entity.pdbx_description
1 polymer ?
#
loop_
_entity_poly.entity_id
_entity_poly.type
_entity_poly.pdbx_seq_one_letter_code
_entity_poly.pdbx_strand_id
1 'polypeptide(L)'
;MDADVLNKITIENKLLLFDAENELNIAIDARDQVVDEIAETKEEIRRTKEKLAVSERDAEAFEDKGDMERAKVSALKAREAEARLDFLDARLDWSRERLKKERAKLVVAKARFELAKAKLVKKNNVPGASSIEIADFEEQVTDYEDDVTDADTDIMEEAAVLKQREEAWATASKALQGATAGALGSRWLQ
;
A
#
# COMPACT_ATOMS: atom_id res chain seq x y z
N MET A 1 20.80 -21.72 -29.82
CA MET A 1 21.23 -20.36 -29.48
C MET A 1 22.56 -20.48 -28.76
N ASP A 2 23.61 -19.93 -29.38
CA ASP A 2 25.01 -20.26 -29.15
C ASP A 2 25.51 -19.92 -27.74
N ALA A 3 26.08 -20.91 -27.05
CA ALA A 3 26.91 -20.71 -25.86
C ALA A 3 28.06 -19.68 -26.11
N ASP A 4 28.41 -19.46 -27.38
CA ASP A 4 29.43 -18.53 -27.84
C ASP A 4 29.03 -17.04 -27.76
N VAL A 5 27.73 -16.71 -27.80
CA VAL A 5 27.25 -15.32 -27.63
C VAL A 5 27.22 -14.93 -26.15
N LEU A 6 26.77 -15.83 -25.27
CA LEU A 6 26.77 -15.62 -23.81
C LEU A 6 28.18 -15.50 -23.21
N ASN A 7 29.18 -16.12 -23.84
CA ASN A 7 30.59 -16.00 -23.45
C ASN A 7 31.24 -14.68 -23.93
N LYS A 8 30.67 -14.00 -24.92
CA LYS A 8 31.16 -12.70 -25.43
C LYS A 8 30.63 -11.50 -24.64
N ILE A 9 29.59 -11.70 -23.84
CA ILE A 9 29.06 -10.65 -22.96
C ILE A 9 30.02 -10.43 -21.79
N THR A 10 30.56 -9.23 -21.67
CA THR A 10 31.43 -8.83 -20.54
C THR A 10 30.70 -8.96 -19.20
N ILE A 11 31.45 -9.20 -18.13
CA ILE A 11 30.90 -9.29 -16.76
C ILE A 11 30.11 -8.02 -16.41
N GLU A 12 30.62 -6.84 -16.77
CA GLU A 12 29.94 -5.55 -16.58
C GLU A 12 28.55 -5.49 -17.23
N ASN A 13 28.42 -6.06 -18.44
CA ASN A 13 27.15 -6.09 -19.15
C ASN A 13 26.17 -7.10 -18.52
N LYS A 14 26.67 -8.19 -17.92
CA LYS A 14 25.84 -9.14 -17.15
C LYS A 14 25.37 -8.51 -15.84
N LEU A 15 26.24 -7.72 -15.18
CA LEU A 15 25.89 -6.97 -13.97
C LEU A 15 24.78 -5.96 -14.24
N LEU A 16 24.83 -5.21 -15.34
CA LEU A 16 23.78 -4.24 -15.68
C LEU A 16 22.39 -4.90 -15.88
N LEU A 17 22.35 -6.08 -16.53
CA LEU A 17 21.11 -6.84 -16.67
C LEU A 17 20.61 -7.38 -15.31
N PHE A 18 21.54 -7.85 -14.49
CA PHE A 18 21.25 -8.36 -13.16
C PHE A 18 20.72 -7.26 -12.22
N ASP A 19 21.29 -6.07 -12.27
CA ASP A 19 20.82 -4.92 -11.48
C ASP A 19 19.39 -4.54 -11.87
N ALA A 20 19.08 -4.48 -13.17
CA ALA A 20 17.73 -4.21 -13.66
C ALA A 20 16.73 -5.34 -13.33
N GLU A 21 17.17 -6.60 -13.33
CA GLU A 21 16.36 -7.73 -12.87
C GLU A 21 16.07 -7.65 -11.36
N ASN A 22 17.04 -7.23 -10.55
CA ASN A 22 16.85 -7.01 -9.13
C ASN A 22 15.87 -5.86 -8.87
N GLU A 23 15.96 -4.74 -9.59
CA GLU A 23 14.98 -3.65 -9.52
C GLU A 23 13.55 -4.14 -9.81
N LEU A 24 13.40 -5.01 -10.82
CA LEU A 24 12.11 -5.62 -11.16
C LEU A 24 11.57 -6.49 -10.01
N ASN A 25 12.41 -7.33 -9.41
CA ASN A 25 12.01 -8.17 -8.29
C ASN A 25 11.61 -7.33 -7.07
N ILE A 26 12.39 -6.29 -6.75
CA ILE A 26 12.06 -5.34 -5.67
C ILE A 26 10.70 -4.67 -5.92
N ALA A 27 10.41 -4.28 -7.16
CA ALA A 27 9.12 -3.67 -7.51
C ALA A 27 7.95 -4.65 -7.41
N ILE A 28 8.17 -5.94 -7.73
CA ILE A 28 7.16 -7.00 -7.53
C ILE A 28 6.85 -7.16 -6.04
N ASP A 29 7.89 -7.30 -5.22
CA ASP A 29 7.77 -7.48 -3.77
C ASP A 29 7.06 -6.28 -3.12
N ALA A 30 7.44 -5.05 -3.50
CA ALA A 30 6.80 -3.83 -2.99
C ALA A 30 5.30 -3.77 -3.35
N ARG A 31 4.94 -4.17 -4.57
CA ARG A 31 3.53 -4.23 -4.99
C ARG A 31 2.76 -5.29 -4.19
N ASP A 32 3.34 -6.47 -4.01
CA ASP A 32 2.69 -7.57 -3.29
C ASP A 32 2.51 -7.24 -1.80
N GLN A 33 3.49 -6.58 -1.17
CA GLN A 33 3.36 -6.05 0.19
C GLN A 33 2.14 -5.13 0.34
N VAL A 34 1.91 -4.20 -0.61
CA VAL A 34 0.74 -3.32 -0.55
C VAL A 34 -0.58 -4.08 -0.76
N VAL A 35 -0.57 -5.13 -1.59
CA VAL A 35 -1.75 -6.01 -1.76
C VAL A 35 -2.11 -6.71 -0.46
N ASP A 36 -1.12 -7.21 0.27
CA ASP A 36 -1.31 -7.86 1.56
C ASP A 36 -1.82 -6.86 2.61
N GLU A 37 -1.24 -5.66 2.69
CA GLU A 37 -1.71 -4.57 3.56
C GLU A 37 -3.20 -4.21 3.31
N ILE A 38 -3.64 -4.20 2.05
CA ILE A 38 -5.05 -3.98 1.67
C ILE A 38 -5.93 -5.13 2.18
N ALA A 39 -5.48 -6.37 2.06
CA ALA A 39 -6.23 -7.54 2.53
C ALA A 39 -6.39 -7.53 4.05
N GLU A 40 -5.31 -7.23 4.78
CA GLU A 40 -5.31 -7.07 6.23
C GLU A 40 -6.27 -5.95 6.68
N THR A 41 -6.19 -4.78 6.03
CA THR A 41 -7.06 -3.64 6.36
C THR A 41 -8.54 -3.97 6.16
N LYS A 42 -8.89 -4.71 5.09
CA LYS A 42 -10.27 -5.17 4.86
C LYS A 42 -10.77 -6.11 5.96
N GLU A 43 -9.91 -7.02 6.42
CA GLU A 43 -10.24 -7.93 7.51
C GLU A 43 -10.39 -7.17 8.84
N GLU A 44 -9.56 -6.16 9.09
CA GLU A 44 -9.74 -5.27 10.24
C GLU A 44 -11.06 -4.50 10.20
N ILE A 45 -11.47 -3.99 9.02
CA ILE A 45 -12.77 -3.34 8.83
C ILE A 45 -13.90 -4.31 9.19
N ARG A 46 -13.84 -5.55 8.67
CA ARG A 46 -14.85 -6.57 8.96
C ARG A 46 -14.97 -6.84 10.46
N ARG A 47 -13.85 -7.06 11.15
CA ARG A 47 -13.81 -7.29 12.61
C ARG A 47 -14.33 -6.08 13.39
N THR A 48 -14.03 -4.87 12.94
CA THR A 48 -14.45 -3.65 13.62
C THR A 48 -15.95 -3.42 13.46
N LYS A 49 -16.54 -3.75 12.30
CA LYS A 49 -18.01 -3.76 12.10
C LYS A 49 -18.72 -4.73 13.05
N GLU A 50 -18.14 -5.91 13.27
CA GLU A 50 -18.67 -6.87 14.25
C GLU A 50 -18.61 -6.31 15.68
N LYS A 51 -17.49 -5.69 16.07
CA LYS A 51 -17.33 -5.04 17.38
C LYS A 51 -18.33 -3.89 17.59
N LEU A 52 -18.58 -3.09 16.54
CA LEU A 52 -19.56 -2.01 16.54
C LEU A 52 -20.97 -2.56 16.81
N ALA A 53 -21.41 -3.54 16.02
CA ALA A 53 -22.74 -4.13 16.16
C ALA A 53 -22.99 -4.76 17.55
N VAL A 54 -21.95 -5.37 18.15
CA VAL A 54 -22.03 -5.86 19.53
C VAL A 54 -22.16 -4.72 20.52
N SER A 55 -21.37 -3.64 20.35
CA SER A 55 -21.37 -2.51 21.29
C SER A 55 -22.66 -1.71 21.24
N GLU A 56 -23.27 -1.56 20.06
CA GLU A 56 -24.60 -0.96 19.88
C GLU A 56 -25.69 -1.77 20.59
N ARG A 57 -25.71 -3.09 20.36
CA ARG A 57 -26.66 -4.00 21.01
C ARG A 57 -26.50 -3.99 22.53
N ASP A 58 -25.26 -3.98 23.01
CA ASP A 58 -24.98 -3.93 24.45
C ASP A 58 -25.46 -2.61 25.06
N ALA A 59 -25.28 -1.48 24.36
CA ALA A 59 -25.75 -0.18 24.83
C ALA A 59 -27.28 -0.18 25.03
N GLU A 60 -28.03 -0.62 24.03
CA GLU A 60 -29.49 -0.76 24.10
C GLU A 60 -29.91 -1.71 25.22
N ALA A 61 -29.30 -2.90 25.31
CA ALA A 61 -29.64 -3.89 26.32
C ALA A 61 -29.33 -3.44 27.76
N PHE A 62 -28.33 -2.58 27.98
CA PHE A 62 -28.04 -2.01 29.30
C PHE A 62 -28.98 -0.86 29.63
N GLU A 63 -29.37 -0.05 28.64
CA GLU A 63 -30.37 1.01 28.80
C GLU A 63 -31.73 0.43 29.21
N ASP A 64 -32.18 -0.63 28.53
CA ASP A 64 -33.43 -1.35 28.87
C ASP A 64 -33.42 -1.93 30.29
N LYS A 65 -32.24 -2.29 30.79
CA LYS A 65 -32.06 -2.83 32.16
C LYS A 65 -31.87 -1.73 33.21
N GLY A 66 -31.81 -0.47 32.81
CA GLY A 66 -31.55 0.67 33.70
C GLY A 66 -30.09 0.78 34.19
N ASP A 67 -29.14 0.06 33.59
CA ASP A 67 -27.71 0.14 33.90
C ASP A 67 -27.04 1.23 33.06
N MET A 68 -27.30 2.49 33.44
CA MET A 68 -26.87 3.67 32.68
C MET A 68 -25.34 3.79 32.55
N GLU A 69 -24.58 3.31 33.53
CA GLU A 69 -23.11 3.35 33.48
C GLU A 69 -22.56 2.39 32.42
N ARG A 70 -23.07 1.15 32.36
CA ARG A 70 -22.67 0.20 31.31
C ARG A 70 -23.20 0.58 29.94
N ALA A 71 -24.39 1.16 29.87
CA ALA A 71 -24.93 1.70 28.62
C ALA A 71 -24.01 2.81 28.06
N LYS A 72 -23.59 3.75 28.91
CA LYS A 72 -22.66 4.83 28.53
C LYS A 72 -21.31 4.31 28.05
N VAL A 73 -20.72 3.32 28.73
CA VAL A 73 -19.45 2.71 28.28
C VAL A 73 -19.63 2.01 26.94
N SER A 74 -20.74 1.32 26.72
CA SER A 74 -21.02 0.61 25.46
C SER A 74 -21.26 1.58 24.29
N ALA A 75 -21.96 2.70 24.55
CA ALA A 75 -22.09 3.79 23.57
C ALA A 75 -20.73 4.42 23.20
N LEU A 76 -19.82 4.58 24.17
CA LEU A 76 -18.45 5.05 23.89
C LEU A 76 -17.63 4.03 23.09
N LYS A 77 -17.83 2.72 23.30
CA LYS A 77 -17.22 1.68 22.45
C LYS A 77 -17.73 1.75 21.02
N ALA A 78 -19.05 1.92 20.84
CA ALA A 78 -19.64 2.07 19.51
C ALA A 78 -19.04 3.28 18.78
N ARG A 79 -18.98 4.44 19.44
CA ARG A 79 -18.37 5.66 18.89
C ARG A 79 -16.88 5.49 18.55
N GLU A 80 -16.12 4.77 19.38
CA GLU A 80 -14.71 4.47 19.08
C GLU A 80 -14.57 3.54 17.87
N ALA A 81 -15.42 2.51 17.78
CA ALA A 81 -15.44 1.59 16.65
C ALA A 81 -15.85 2.29 15.34
N GLU A 82 -16.83 3.20 15.36
CA GLU A 82 -17.20 4.04 14.21
C GLU A 82 -16.01 4.89 13.75
N ALA A 83 -15.36 5.61 14.67
CA ALA A 83 -14.19 6.42 14.33
C ALA A 83 -13.02 5.56 13.81
N ARG A 84 -12.88 4.33 14.33
CA ARG A 84 -11.90 3.37 13.81
C ARG A 84 -12.25 2.90 12.39
N LEU A 85 -13.54 2.68 12.08
CA LEU A 85 -13.98 2.34 10.73
C LEU A 85 -13.65 3.46 9.75
N ASP A 86 -13.96 4.71 10.09
CA ASP A 86 -13.60 5.89 9.28
C ASP A 86 -12.09 5.96 9.00
N PHE A 87 -11.27 5.67 10.01
CA PHE A 87 -9.81 5.61 9.86
C PHE A 87 -9.37 4.45 8.96
N LEU A 88 -9.93 3.26 9.15
CA LEU A 88 -9.57 2.07 8.35
C LEU A 88 -10.03 2.19 6.89
N ASP A 89 -11.17 2.83 6.64
CA ASP A 89 -11.65 3.11 5.28
C ASP A 89 -10.71 4.13 4.60
N ALA A 90 -10.32 5.21 5.27
CA ALA A 90 -9.31 6.14 4.75
C ALA A 90 -7.94 5.47 4.54
N ARG A 91 -7.55 4.54 5.41
CA ARG A 91 -6.32 3.75 5.26
C ARG A 91 -6.39 2.85 4.04
N LEU A 92 -7.55 2.24 3.78
CA LEU A 92 -7.78 1.40 2.62
C LEU A 92 -7.67 2.21 1.32
N ASP A 93 -8.22 3.42 1.29
CA ASP A 93 -8.13 4.30 0.12
C ASP A 93 -6.70 4.78 -0.11
N TRP A 94 -5.99 5.23 0.93
CA TRP A 94 -4.56 5.53 0.84
C TRP A 94 -3.71 4.35 0.36
N SER A 95 -3.96 3.13 0.86
CA SER A 95 -3.27 1.92 0.40
C SER A 95 -3.58 1.59 -1.06
N ARG A 96 -4.79 1.90 -1.57
CA ARG A 96 -5.13 1.74 -2.99
C ARG A 96 -4.35 2.71 -3.88
N GLU A 97 -4.19 3.96 -3.46
CA GLU A 97 -3.35 4.92 -4.18
C GLU A 97 -1.87 4.49 -4.18
N ARG A 98 -1.38 4.00 -3.04
CA ARG A 98 -0.05 3.35 -2.98
C ARG A 98 0.06 2.18 -3.93
N LEU A 99 -0.96 1.34 -4.06
CA LEU A 99 -0.94 0.23 -5.00
C LEU A 99 -0.85 0.70 -6.45
N LYS A 100 -1.50 1.81 -6.81
CA LYS A 100 -1.36 2.42 -8.15
C LYS A 100 0.09 2.84 -8.38
N LYS A 101 0.71 3.54 -7.43
CA LYS A 101 2.13 3.94 -7.51
C LYS A 101 3.07 2.73 -7.64
N GLU A 102 2.91 1.70 -6.81
CA GLU A 102 3.78 0.52 -6.88
C GLU A 102 3.57 -0.27 -8.19
N ARG A 103 2.36 -0.25 -8.77
CA ARG A 103 2.13 -0.78 -10.13
C ARG A 103 2.83 0.06 -11.20
N ALA A 104 2.79 1.38 -11.11
CA ALA A 104 3.52 2.27 -12.03
C ALA A 104 5.04 2.04 -11.94
N LYS A 105 5.59 1.93 -10.73
CA LYS A 105 7.00 1.56 -10.52
C LYS A 105 7.35 0.19 -11.09
N LEU A 106 6.45 -0.78 -10.98
CA LEU A 106 6.65 -2.10 -11.60
C LEU A 106 6.71 -1.99 -13.14
N VAL A 107 5.92 -1.10 -13.74
CA VAL A 107 6.00 -0.80 -15.18
C VAL A 107 7.34 -0.15 -15.53
N VAL A 108 7.79 0.85 -14.76
CA VAL A 108 9.12 1.47 -14.91
C VAL A 108 10.23 0.42 -14.82
N ALA A 109 10.21 -0.45 -13.80
CA ALA A 109 11.22 -1.47 -13.61
C ALA A 109 11.25 -2.49 -14.78
N LYS A 110 10.07 -2.87 -15.31
CA LYS A 110 9.98 -3.68 -16.53
C LYS A 110 10.58 -2.95 -17.74
N ALA A 111 10.25 -1.68 -17.93
CA ALA A 111 10.77 -0.88 -19.04
C ALA A 111 12.29 -0.71 -18.95
N ARG A 112 12.84 -0.45 -17.76
CA ARG A 112 14.29 -0.40 -17.51
C ARG A 112 14.97 -1.74 -17.77
N PHE A 113 14.33 -2.86 -17.41
CA PHE A 113 14.83 -4.20 -17.72
C PHE A 113 14.86 -4.47 -19.23
N GLU A 114 13.82 -4.08 -19.95
CA GLU A 114 13.82 -4.18 -21.42
C GLU A 114 14.84 -3.23 -22.08
N LEU A 115 15.01 -2.02 -21.58
CA LEU A 115 16.06 -1.09 -22.00
C LEU A 115 17.46 -1.69 -21.78
N ALA A 116 17.70 -2.32 -20.63
CA ALA A 116 18.94 -3.02 -20.32
C ALA A 116 19.22 -4.15 -21.33
N LYS A 117 18.20 -4.96 -21.66
CA LYS A 117 18.29 -5.98 -22.71
C LYS A 117 18.58 -5.36 -24.08
N ALA A 118 17.87 -4.30 -24.46
CA ALA A 118 18.04 -3.63 -25.74
C ALA A 118 19.48 -3.08 -25.89
N LYS A 119 19.99 -2.41 -24.85
CA LYS A 119 21.37 -1.93 -24.77
C LYS A 119 22.37 -3.07 -24.89
N LEU A 120 22.12 -4.18 -24.21
CA LEU A 120 22.95 -5.38 -24.29
C LEU A 120 22.99 -5.95 -25.71
N VAL A 121 21.84 -6.13 -26.35
CA VAL A 121 21.69 -6.68 -27.70
C VAL A 121 22.39 -5.78 -28.73
N LYS A 122 22.20 -4.44 -28.64
CA LYS A 122 22.84 -3.45 -29.52
C LYS A 122 24.35 -3.39 -29.32
N LYS A 123 24.83 -3.40 -28.07
CA LYS A 123 26.27 -3.38 -27.76
C LYS A 123 27.01 -4.62 -28.22
N ASN A 124 26.37 -5.79 -28.22
CA ASN A 124 26.97 -7.05 -28.65
C ASN A 124 26.74 -7.36 -30.15
N ASN A 125 26.17 -6.44 -30.93
CA ASN A 125 25.89 -6.59 -32.37
C ASN A 125 25.20 -7.92 -32.73
N VAL A 126 24.24 -8.33 -31.90
CA VAL A 126 23.44 -9.54 -32.16
C VAL A 126 22.70 -9.36 -33.50
N PRO A 127 22.50 -10.41 -34.31
CA PRO A 127 21.74 -10.29 -35.56
C PRO A 127 20.38 -9.62 -35.34
N GLY A 128 20.08 -8.58 -36.12
CA GLY A 128 18.87 -7.77 -35.97
C GLY A 128 18.98 -6.60 -34.98
N ALA A 129 20.09 -6.44 -34.26
CA ALA A 129 20.26 -5.36 -33.29
C ALA A 129 20.30 -3.95 -33.91
N SER A 130 20.58 -3.84 -35.21
CA SER A 130 20.61 -2.56 -35.94
C SER A 130 19.24 -1.90 -36.08
N SER A 131 18.15 -2.66 -35.96
CA SER A 131 16.78 -2.10 -36.01
C SER A 131 16.23 -1.74 -34.63
N ILE A 132 16.99 -1.91 -33.56
CA ILE A 132 16.56 -1.56 -32.20
C ILE A 132 16.87 -0.09 -31.96
N GLU A 133 15.84 0.73 -31.80
CA GLU A 133 15.98 2.14 -31.43
C GLU A 133 15.99 2.28 -29.90
N ILE A 134 17.17 2.59 -29.33
CA ILE A 134 17.33 2.72 -27.88
C ILE A 134 16.60 3.96 -27.35
N ALA A 135 16.51 5.01 -28.18
CA ALA A 135 15.81 6.24 -27.82
C ALA A 135 14.34 5.96 -27.48
N ASP A 136 13.65 5.11 -28.24
CA ASP A 136 12.26 4.72 -27.99
C ASP A 136 12.08 4.08 -26.60
N PHE A 137 13.04 3.25 -26.17
CA PHE A 137 13.00 2.65 -24.82
C PHE A 137 13.31 3.67 -23.72
N GLU A 138 14.19 4.64 -23.98
CA GLU A 138 14.53 5.70 -23.02
C GLU A 138 13.36 6.69 -22.85
N GLU A 139 12.70 7.05 -23.95
CA GLU A 139 11.46 7.83 -23.95
C GLU A 139 10.36 7.09 -23.18
N GLN A 140 10.13 5.82 -23.49
CA GLN A 140 9.15 5.00 -22.76
C GLN A 140 9.42 4.92 -21.26
N VAL A 141 10.68 4.78 -20.84
CA VAL A 141 11.03 4.79 -19.40
C VAL A 141 10.68 6.14 -18.77
N THR A 142 10.98 7.24 -19.46
CA THR A 142 10.69 8.60 -18.99
C THR A 142 9.18 8.82 -18.83
N ASP A 143 8.40 8.44 -19.84
CA ASP A 143 6.93 8.56 -19.78
C ASP A 143 6.34 7.79 -18.58
N TYR A 144 6.85 6.59 -18.30
CA TYR A 144 6.40 5.82 -17.14
C TYR A 144 6.90 6.37 -15.79
N GLU A 145 8.02 7.09 -15.77
CA GLU A 145 8.49 7.78 -14.56
C GLU A 145 7.61 8.99 -14.23
N ASP A 146 7.04 9.65 -15.24
CA ASP A 146 6.04 10.69 -15.05
C ASP A 146 4.76 10.14 -14.41
N ASP A 147 4.27 8.96 -14.85
CA ASP A 147 3.12 8.28 -14.22
C ASP A 147 3.34 7.99 -12.72
N VAL A 148 4.58 7.69 -12.31
CA VAL A 148 4.93 7.47 -10.89
C VAL A 148 4.86 8.79 -10.10
N THR A 149 5.25 9.89 -10.73
CA THR A 149 5.23 11.23 -10.12
C THR A 149 3.80 11.73 -9.94
N ASP A 150 2.93 11.50 -10.91
CA ASP A 150 1.51 11.83 -10.81
C ASP A 150 0.85 11.06 -9.67
N ALA A 151 1.13 9.75 -9.55
CA ALA A 151 0.61 8.92 -8.46
C ALA A 151 1.11 9.37 -7.07
N ASP A 152 2.25 10.06 -6.99
CA ASP A 152 2.76 10.62 -5.74
C ASP A 152 1.90 11.77 -5.21
N THR A 153 1.33 12.56 -6.12
CA THR A 153 0.44 13.67 -5.76
C THR A 153 -0.85 13.14 -5.15
N ASP A 154 -1.47 12.14 -5.77
CA ASP A 154 -2.70 11.50 -5.26
C ASP A 154 -2.49 10.90 -3.85
N ILE A 155 -1.34 10.25 -3.60
CA ILE A 155 -1.01 9.69 -2.28
C ILE A 155 -0.88 10.79 -1.22
N MET A 156 -0.35 11.96 -1.57
CA MET A 156 -0.22 13.07 -0.62
C MET A 156 -1.57 13.62 -0.19
N GLU A 157 -2.54 13.69 -1.11
CA GLU A 157 -3.91 14.12 -0.80
C GLU A 157 -4.57 13.14 0.17
N GLU A 158 -4.52 11.84 -0.13
CA GLU A 158 -5.09 10.80 0.74
C GLU A 158 -4.38 10.69 2.09
N ALA A 159 -3.07 10.96 2.16
CA ALA A 159 -2.33 10.96 3.42
C ALA A 159 -2.84 12.03 4.40
N ALA A 160 -3.29 13.19 3.90
CA ALA A 160 -3.88 14.23 4.73
C ALA A 160 -5.23 13.79 5.32
N VAL A 161 -6.08 13.15 4.52
CA VAL A 161 -7.36 12.59 4.96
C VAL A 161 -7.14 11.49 6.01
N LEU A 162 -6.23 10.56 5.73
CA LEU A 162 -5.86 9.48 6.65
C LEU A 162 -5.45 10.02 8.02
N LYS A 163 -4.58 11.03 8.06
CA LYS A 163 -4.12 11.65 9.31
C LYS A 163 -5.27 12.28 10.08
N GLN A 164 -6.18 12.99 9.40
CA GLN A 164 -7.35 13.59 10.04
C GLN A 164 -8.24 12.52 10.69
N ARG A 165 -8.47 11.40 10.01
CA ARG A 165 -9.28 10.29 10.55
C ARG A 165 -8.58 9.57 11.69
N GLU A 166 -7.25 9.43 11.65
CA GLU A 166 -6.45 8.89 12.75
C GLU A 166 -6.59 9.75 14.02
N GLU A 167 -6.52 11.08 13.89
CA GLU A 167 -6.68 11.99 15.02
C GLU A 167 -8.10 11.94 15.63
N ALA A 168 -9.12 11.81 14.78
CA ALA A 168 -10.50 11.62 15.23
C ALA A 168 -10.69 10.30 16.00
N TRP A 169 -10.14 9.21 15.48
CA TRP A 169 -10.12 7.92 16.15
C TRP A 169 -9.35 7.97 17.48
N ALA A 170 -8.16 8.59 17.51
CA ALA A 170 -7.38 8.75 18.73
C ALA A 170 -8.15 9.54 19.81
N THR A 171 -8.93 10.54 19.41
CA THR A 171 -9.78 11.32 20.32
C THR A 171 -10.91 10.46 20.90
N ALA A 172 -11.60 9.68 20.06
CA ALA A 172 -12.65 8.76 20.51
C ALA A 172 -12.10 7.67 21.44
N SER A 173 -10.95 7.11 21.09
CA SER A 173 -10.21 6.11 21.87
C SER A 173 -9.82 6.64 23.26
N LYS A 174 -9.30 7.87 23.33
CA LYS A 174 -8.99 8.54 24.61
C LYS A 174 -10.22 8.80 25.46
N ALA A 175 -11.37 9.12 24.85
CA ALA A 175 -12.63 9.31 25.59
C ALA A 175 -13.10 7.99 26.22
N LEU A 176 -13.04 6.88 25.47
CA LEU A 176 -13.33 5.54 26.00
C LEU A 176 -12.37 5.14 27.12
N GLN A 177 -11.08 5.44 26.94
CA GLN A 177 -10.06 5.18 27.96
C GLN A 177 -10.33 5.93 29.26
N GLY A 178 -10.71 7.21 29.16
CA GLY A 178 -11.08 8.03 30.32
C GLY A 178 -12.30 7.48 31.06
N ALA A 179 -13.32 7.02 30.33
CA ALA A 179 -14.54 6.48 30.93
C ALA A 179 -14.34 5.11 31.60
N THR A 180 -13.31 4.36 31.22
CA THR A 180 -13.06 2.98 31.68
C THR A 180 -11.84 2.88 32.59
N ALA A 181 -11.30 4.02 33.04
CA ALA A 181 -10.06 4.11 33.81
C ALA A 181 -8.87 3.35 33.16
N GLY A 182 -8.84 3.28 31.82
CA GLY A 182 -7.80 2.61 31.06
C GLY A 182 -8.02 1.12 30.78
N ALA A 183 -9.13 0.53 31.24
CA ALA A 183 -9.44 -0.88 30.96
C ALA A 183 -9.75 -1.14 29.47
N LEU A 184 -10.21 -0.13 28.74
CA LEU A 184 -10.57 -0.19 27.32
C LEU A 184 -10.03 1.03 26.58
N GLY A 185 -9.98 0.99 25.24
CA GLY A 185 -9.53 2.13 24.42
C GLY A 185 -8.00 2.34 24.40
N SER A 186 -7.20 1.35 24.79
CA SER A 186 -5.76 1.39 24.54
C SER A 186 -5.46 0.92 23.12
N ARG A 187 -4.65 1.69 22.40
CA ARG A 187 -4.12 1.34 21.06
C ARG A 187 -3.34 0.01 21.05
N TRP A 188 -2.92 -0.49 22.22
CA TRP A 188 -2.11 -1.70 22.41
C TRP A 188 -2.89 -2.91 22.94
N LEU A 189 -4.15 -2.75 23.33
CA LEU A 189 -4.99 -3.82 23.91
C LEU A 189 -6.14 -4.27 22.98
N GLN A 190 -6.09 -3.93 21.69
CA GLN A 190 -7.20 -4.09 20.74
C GLN A 190 -7.11 -5.29 19.80
#